data_AF-A0A4U3MMS3-F1
#
_entry.id   AF-A0A4U3MMS3-F1
#
_cell.length_a   1.000
_cell.length_b   1.000
_cell.length_c   1.000
_cell.angle_alpha   90.00
_cell.angle_beta   90.00
_cell.angle_gamma   90.00
#
_symmetry.space_group_name_H-M   'P 1'
#
loop_
_entity.id
_entity.type
_entity.pdbx_description
1 polymer ?
#
loop_
_entity_poly.entity_id
_entity_poly.type
_entity_poly.pdbx_seq_one_letter_code
_entity_poly.pdbx_strand_id
1 'polypeptide(L)'
;MANERSSDVTRLPRGATGFRDHGTEPLQVTDARAFASACYEAARLVRGKVLEITPPVVTPNFHTAVMKCGESTVGVLGRVHLPVVAIAEVPTGDVVFVDSPHGLEKALRASGTFRLLTRDELETPIGLIDTSDLDAAERREIAYWKPAILGQLLFNYWD
;
A
#
# COMPACT_ATOMS: atom_id res chain seq x y z
N MET A 1 -28.71 -19.67 -0.54
CA MET A 1 -28.87 -18.33 -1.13
C MET A 1 -27.50 -17.90 -1.62
N ALA A 2 -27.44 -17.40 -2.85
CA ALA A 2 -26.21 -17.24 -3.61
C ALA A 2 -25.22 -16.30 -2.92
N ASN A 3 -23.97 -16.73 -2.87
CA ASN A 3 -22.83 -15.94 -2.43
C ASN A 3 -22.51 -14.94 -3.55
N GLU A 4 -22.98 -13.71 -3.42
CA GLU A 4 -22.55 -12.59 -4.24
C GLU A 4 -21.07 -12.31 -3.91
N ARG A 5 -20.17 -13.02 -4.61
CA ARG A 5 -18.81 -12.52 -4.78
C ARG A 5 -18.96 -11.23 -5.57
N SER A 6 -18.92 -10.08 -4.90
CA SER A 6 -18.79 -8.79 -5.60
C SER A 6 -17.51 -8.88 -6.41
N SER A 7 -17.64 -9.13 -7.71
CA SER A 7 -16.57 -8.95 -8.68
C SER A 7 -16.44 -7.44 -8.93
N ASP A 8 -16.09 -6.70 -7.89
CA ASP A 8 -15.59 -5.34 -8.06
C ASP A 8 -14.23 -5.50 -8.71
N VAL A 9 -14.21 -5.39 -10.04
CA VAL A 9 -12.96 -5.17 -10.77
C VAL A 9 -12.29 -3.99 -10.08
N THR A 10 -11.17 -4.26 -9.42
CA THR A 10 -10.45 -3.23 -8.67
C THR A 10 -9.94 -2.23 -9.69
N ARG A 11 -10.62 -1.08 -9.77
CA ARG A 11 -10.27 0.03 -10.65
C ARG A 11 -9.20 0.89 -9.98
N LEU A 12 -8.10 1.10 -10.67
CA LEU A 12 -7.00 1.91 -10.15
C LEU A 12 -7.19 3.38 -10.45
N PRO A 13 -7.16 4.24 -9.42
CA PRO A 13 -7.13 5.67 -9.64
C PRO A 13 -5.78 6.09 -10.21
N ARG A 14 -5.79 7.23 -10.93
CA ARG A 14 -4.58 7.95 -11.31
C ARG A 14 -3.63 8.17 -10.12
N GLY A 15 -2.35 7.98 -10.36
CA GLY A 15 -1.29 8.02 -9.35
C GLY A 15 -1.02 6.68 -8.67
N ALA A 16 -1.58 5.58 -9.18
CA ALA A 16 -1.41 4.25 -8.61
C ALA A 16 0.03 3.75 -8.70
N THR A 17 0.80 4.15 -9.71
CA THR A 17 2.23 3.79 -9.82
C THR A 17 3.13 4.76 -9.05
N GLY A 18 2.63 5.94 -8.68
CA GLY A 18 3.42 7.06 -8.15
C GLY A 18 3.98 8.00 -9.23
N PHE A 19 3.79 7.67 -10.51
CA PHE A 19 4.21 8.49 -11.63
C PHE A 19 3.05 9.33 -12.17
N ARG A 20 3.39 10.41 -12.86
CA ARG A 20 2.42 11.25 -13.57
C ARG A 20 3.03 11.84 -14.81
N ASP A 21 2.19 12.22 -15.76
CA ASP A 21 2.62 13.11 -16.84
C ASP A 21 2.89 14.53 -16.29
N HIS A 22 4.02 15.13 -16.67
CA HIS A 22 4.45 16.45 -16.19
C HIS A 22 3.42 17.55 -16.50
N GLY A 23 2.69 17.41 -17.61
CA GLY A 23 1.65 18.36 -18.03
C GLY A 23 0.28 18.20 -17.36
N THR A 24 0.12 17.24 -16.44
CA THR A 24 -1.14 17.00 -15.72
C THR A 24 -1.08 17.56 -14.29
N GLU A 25 -2.25 17.72 -13.65
CA GLU A 25 -2.35 18.17 -12.26
C GLU A 25 -1.40 17.40 -11.31
N PRO A 26 -0.90 18.01 -10.24
CA PRO A 26 -0.16 17.25 -9.24
C PRO A 26 -0.98 16.09 -8.67
N LEU A 27 -0.32 14.97 -8.37
CA LEU A 27 -0.95 13.88 -7.63
C LEU A 27 -1.27 14.36 -6.21
N GLN A 28 -2.35 13.81 -5.64
CA GLN A 28 -2.63 14.00 -4.23
C GLN A 28 -1.48 13.41 -3.40
N VAL A 29 -1.19 14.01 -2.25
CA VAL A 29 -0.15 13.52 -1.33
C VAL A 29 -0.82 13.24 0.00
N THR A 30 -0.62 12.04 0.52
CA THR A 30 -1.07 11.64 1.85
C THR A 30 -0.24 12.34 2.93
N ASP A 31 -0.86 12.67 4.05
CA ASP A 31 -0.13 13.25 5.18
C ASP A 31 0.73 12.17 5.89
N ALA A 32 2.05 12.31 5.81
CA ALA A 32 3.01 11.44 6.48
C ALA A 32 2.80 11.39 8.01
N ARG A 33 2.35 12.49 8.62
CA ARG A 33 1.99 12.51 10.06
C ARG A 33 0.73 11.71 10.34
N ALA A 34 -0.24 11.74 9.43
CA ALA A 34 -1.43 10.90 9.55
C ALA A 34 -1.06 9.41 9.45
N PHE A 35 -0.15 9.02 8.54
CA PHE A 35 0.37 7.65 8.47
C PHE A 35 1.07 7.23 9.76
N ALA A 36 1.98 8.07 10.26
CA ALA A 36 2.67 7.79 11.53
C ALA A 36 1.68 7.66 12.69
N SER A 37 0.68 8.54 12.76
CA SER A 37 -0.34 8.53 13.81
C SER A 37 -1.16 7.23 13.75
N ALA A 38 -1.58 6.80 12.56
CA ALA A 38 -2.27 5.53 12.38
C ALA A 38 -1.43 4.33 12.85
N CYS A 39 -0.12 4.33 12.57
CA CYS A 39 0.78 3.27 13.02
C CYS A 39 0.94 3.25 14.55
N TYR A 40 1.12 4.40 15.20
CA TYR A 40 1.24 4.48 16.65
C TYR A 40 -0.04 4.06 17.37
N GLU A 41 -1.21 4.50 16.91
CA GLU A 41 -2.49 4.08 17.48
C GLU A 41 -2.74 2.58 17.26
N ALA A 42 -2.41 2.05 16.07
CA ALA A 42 -2.54 0.63 15.80
C ALA A 42 -1.63 -0.21 16.71
N ALA A 43 -0.37 0.19 16.89
CA ALA A 43 0.56 -0.45 17.82
C ALA A 43 0.00 -0.46 19.25
N ARG A 44 -0.55 0.67 19.71
CA ARG A 44 -1.13 0.79 21.05
C ARG A 44 -2.30 -0.18 21.24
N LEU A 45 -3.18 -0.30 20.27
CA LEU A 45 -4.36 -1.18 20.34
C LEU A 45 -3.99 -2.67 20.43
N VAL A 46 -2.93 -3.09 19.74
CA VAL A 46 -2.44 -4.48 19.79
C VAL A 46 -1.38 -4.73 20.87
N ARG A 47 -1.13 -3.73 21.74
CA ARG A 47 -0.04 -3.76 22.74
C ARG A 47 1.35 -4.03 22.12
N GLY A 48 1.52 -3.62 20.86
CA GLY A 48 2.77 -3.68 20.11
C GLY A 48 3.59 -2.39 20.27
N LYS A 49 4.59 -2.25 19.40
CA LYS A 49 5.48 -1.07 19.33
C LYS A 49 5.79 -0.74 17.87
N VAL A 50 5.86 0.54 17.55
CA VAL A 50 6.53 1.01 16.34
C VAL A 50 8.02 1.10 16.66
N LEU A 51 8.86 0.41 15.89
CA LEU A 51 10.31 0.40 16.04
C LEU A 51 10.96 1.52 15.23
N GLU A 52 10.47 1.74 14.01
CA GLU A 52 10.99 2.74 13.08
C GLU A 52 9.88 3.20 12.13
N ILE A 53 9.95 4.44 11.68
CA ILE A 53 9.20 4.93 10.51
C ILE A 53 10.18 5.61 9.57
N THR A 54 10.28 5.09 8.36
CA THR A 54 11.17 5.58 7.29
C THR A 54 10.32 6.23 6.20
N PRO A 55 10.49 7.54 5.93
CA PRO A 55 9.84 8.19 4.80
C PRO A 55 10.49 7.77 3.47
N PRO A 56 9.75 7.84 2.36
CA PRO A 56 10.33 7.68 1.03
C PRO A 56 11.25 8.85 0.71
N VAL A 57 12.31 8.59 -0.07
CA VAL A 57 13.23 9.62 -0.56
C VAL A 57 13.00 9.85 -2.06
N VAL A 58 13.71 9.12 -2.92
CA VAL A 58 13.43 9.06 -4.36
C VAL A 58 12.61 7.80 -4.65
N THR A 59 13.11 6.66 -4.18
CA THR A 59 12.39 5.38 -4.10
C THR A 59 12.53 4.85 -2.67
N PRO A 60 11.58 4.02 -2.18
CA PRO A 60 10.32 3.60 -2.80
C PRO A 60 9.25 4.69 -2.86
N ASN A 61 8.09 4.40 -3.46
CA ASN A 61 6.91 5.29 -3.51
C ASN A 61 6.00 5.21 -2.27
N PHE A 62 6.49 4.66 -1.15
CA PHE A 62 5.74 4.45 0.09
C PHE A 62 6.57 4.73 1.35
N HIS A 63 5.89 5.13 2.41
CA HIS A 63 6.43 5.12 3.78
C HIS A 63 6.50 3.70 4.31
N THR A 64 7.51 3.39 5.13
CA THR A 64 7.61 2.11 5.83
C THR A 64 7.59 2.35 7.33
N ALA A 65 6.73 1.64 8.06
CA ALA A 65 6.77 1.56 9.51
C ALA A 65 7.10 0.12 9.94
N VAL A 66 8.17 -0.07 10.71
CA VAL A 66 8.50 -1.38 11.27
C VAL A 66 7.78 -1.54 12.60
N MET A 67 6.93 -2.57 12.71
CA MET A 67 6.08 -2.81 13.87
C MET A 67 6.40 -4.14 14.52
N LYS A 68 6.58 -4.13 15.84
CA LYS A 68 6.65 -5.33 16.67
C LYS A 68 5.30 -5.60 17.33
N CYS A 69 4.75 -6.77 17.06
CA CYS A 69 3.47 -7.25 17.60
C CYS A 69 3.69 -8.65 18.18
N GLY A 70 3.74 -8.78 19.51
CA GLY A 70 4.15 -10.04 20.15
C GLY A 70 5.56 -10.44 19.73
N GLU A 71 5.70 -11.68 19.25
CA GLU A 71 6.95 -12.22 18.70
C GLU A 71 7.15 -11.91 17.21
N SER A 72 6.14 -11.34 16.54
CA SER A 72 6.22 -10.98 15.12
C SER A 72 6.79 -9.58 14.92
N THR A 73 7.57 -9.39 13.86
CA THR A 73 7.95 -8.06 13.36
C THR A 73 7.59 -7.98 11.89
N VAL A 74 6.83 -6.94 11.52
CA VAL A 74 6.28 -6.73 10.19
C VAL A 74 6.50 -5.29 9.73
N GLY A 75 6.51 -5.07 8.43
CA GLY A 75 6.40 -3.75 7.83
C GLY A 75 4.94 -3.37 7.62
N VAL A 76 4.59 -2.13 7.93
CA VAL A 76 3.37 -1.49 7.45
C VAL A 76 3.77 -0.45 6.41
N LEU A 77 3.24 -0.60 5.20
CA LEU A 77 3.56 0.26 4.06
C LEU A 77 2.43 1.26 3.85
N GLY A 78 2.74 2.55 3.73
CA GLY A 78 1.75 3.60 3.49
C GLY A 78 2.07 4.36 2.22
N ARG A 79 1.14 4.37 1.25
CA ARG A 79 1.42 5.00 -0.05
C ARG A 79 1.41 6.51 0.03
N VAL A 80 2.34 7.14 -0.69
CA VAL A 80 2.47 8.61 -0.72
C VAL A 80 1.31 9.26 -1.46
N HIS A 81 0.81 8.63 -2.52
CA HIS A 81 -0.16 9.26 -3.42
C HIS A 81 -1.58 8.72 -3.31
N LEU A 82 -1.82 7.73 -2.45
CA LEU A 82 -3.12 7.10 -2.26
C LEU A 82 -3.33 6.75 -0.79
N PRO A 83 -4.52 6.98 -0.19
CA PRO A 83 -4.78 6.73 1.22
C PRO A 83 -5.00 5.23 1.50
N VAL A 84 -4.01 4.41 1.15
CA VAL A 84 -4.01 2.97 1.35
C VAL A 84 -2.76 2.52 2.08
N VAL A 85 -2.90 1.46 2.87
CA VAL A 85 -1.81 0.79 3.58
C VAL A 85 -1.82 -0.71 3.33
N ALA A 86 -0.68 -1.35 3.51
CA ALA A 86 -0.52 -2.80 3.42
C ALA A 86 0.39 -3.32 4.54
N ILE A 87 0.30 -4.62 4.83
CA ILE A 87 1.21 -5.31 5.76
C ILE A 87 2.13 -6.22 4.92
N ALA A 88 3.41 -6.18 5.25
CA ALA A 88 4.45 -6.93 4.56
C ALA A 88 5.48 -7.48 5.56
N GLU A 89 6.34 -8.39 5.11
CA GLU A 89 7.62 -8.60 5.77
C GLU A 89 8.39 -7.27 5.81
N VAL A 90 9.32 -7.13 6.76
CA VAL A 90 10.15 -5.92 6.84
C VAL A 90 10.93 -5.79 5.52
N PRO A 91 10.67 -4.75 4.70
CA PRO A 91 11.25 -4.70 3.37
C PRO A 91 12.77 -4.55 3.42
N THR A 92 13.47 -5.44 2.74
CA THR A 92 14.92 -5.37 2.49
C THR A 92 15.25 -5.32 0.98
N GLY A 93 14.20 -5.21 0.16
CA GLY A 93 14.22 -5.32 -1.29
C GLY A 93 12.78 -5.45 -1.76
N ASP A 94 12.48 -6.48 -2.55
CA ASP A 94 11.12 -6.78 -3.00
C ASP A 94 10.13 -6.90 -1.83
N VAL A 95 8.93 -6.35 -2.04
CA VAL A 95 7.88 -6.37 -1.03
C VAL A 95 7.19 -7.74 -1.02
N VAL A 96 7.22 -8.40 0.14
CA VAL A 96 6.48 -9.64 0.40
C VAL A 96 5.29 -9.34 1.30
N PHE A 97 4.08 -9.39 0.76
CA PHE A 97 2.85 -9.12 1.52
C PHE A 97 2.48 -10.30 2.41
N VAL A 98 2.04 -10.01 3.63
CA VAL A 98 1.72 -11.03 4.63
C VAL A 98 0.39 -10.74 5.30
N ASP A 99 -0.22 -11.78 5.84
CA ASP A 99 -1.41 -11.63 6.67
C ASP A 99 -1.08 -10.95 8.00
N SER A 100 -2.06 -10.26 8.56
CA SER A 100 -1.88 -9.47 9.78
C SER A 100 -1.58 -10.36 11.00
N PRO A 101 -0.49 -10.13 11.73
CA PRO A 101 -0.29 -10.73 13.04
C PRO A 101 -1.15 -10.04 14.12
N HIS A 102 -1.55 -10.79 15.16
CA HIS A 102 -2.10 -10.26 16.42
C HIS A 102 -3.22 -9.20 16.30
N GLY A 103 -4.06 -9.26 15.25
CA GLY A 103 -5.17 -8.32 15.05
C GLY A 103 -4.76 -6.92 14.59
N LEU A 104 -3.52 -6.73 14.12
CA LEU A 104 -3.00 -5.48 13.60
C LEU A 104 -3.87 -4.89 12.47
N GLU A 105 -4.43 -5.72 11.60
CA GLU A 105 -5.38 -5.34 10.56
C GLU A 105 -6.59 -4.59 11.11
N LYS A 106 -7.20 -5.13 12.17
CA LYS A 106 -8.36 -4.50 12.82
C LYS A 106 -7.96 -3.16 13.45
N ALA A 107 -6.75 -3.09 14.01
CA ALA A 107 -6.22 -1.88 14.62
C ALA A 107 -5.91 -0.78 13.58
N LEU A 108 -5.31 -1.14 12.44
CA LEU A 108 -5.05 -0.21 11.34
C LEU A 108 -6.36 0.32 10.74
N ARG A 109 -7.35 -0.56 10.53
CA ARG A 109 -8.69 -0.18 10.04
C ARG A 109 -9.43 0.76 11.00
N ALA A 110 -9.20 0.62 12.32
CA ALA A 110 -9.86 1.47 13.32
C ALA A 110 -9.51 2.97 13.19
N SER A 111 -8.38 3.31 12.55
CA SER A 111 -8.03 4.70 12.28
C SER A 111 -8.98 5.40 11.30
N GLY A 112 -9.64 4.65 10.41
CA GLY A 112 -10.46 5.17 9.31
C GLY A 112 -9.72 6.07 8.31
N THR A 113 -8.42 6.31 8.50
CA THR A 113 -7.64 7.29 7.72
C THR A 113 -7.10 6.68 6.43
N PHE A 114 -6.74 5.40 6.48
CA PHE A 114 -6.22 4.65 5.35
C PHE A 114 -7.04 3.38 5.15
N ARG A 115 -7.29 3.01 3.89
CA ARG A 115 -7.83 1.70 3.55
C ARG A 115 -6.71 0.67 3.61
N LEU A 116 -6.83 -0.31 4.51
CA LEU A 116 -5.94 -1.45 4.53
C LEU A 116 -6.28 -2.41 3.39
N LEU A 117 -5.30 -2.64 2.50
CA LEU A 117 -5.34 -3.66 1.46
C LEU A 117 -4.95 -5.00 2.06
N THR A 118 -5.76 -6.01 1.80
CA THR A 118 -5.46 -7.39 2.18
C THR A 118 -4.40 -8.01 1.27
N ARG A 119 -3.77 -9.08 1.74
CA ARG A 119 -2.82 -9.87 0.94
C ARG A 119 -3.47 -10.34 -0.37
N ASP A 120 -4.67 -10.90 -0.30
CA ASP A 120 -5.40 -11.40 -1.48
C ASP A 120 -5.67 -10.30 -2.51
N GLU A 121 -6.04 -9.09 -2.08
CA GLU A 121 -6.19 -7.95 -2.99
C GLU A 121 -4.85 -7.61 -3.66
N LEU A 122 -3.76 -7.58 -2.90
CA LEU A 122 -2.42 -7.22 -3.39
C LEU A 122 -1.84 -8.28 -4.32
N GLU A 123 -2.21 -9.54 -4.16
CA GLU A 123 -1.81 -10.65 -5.04
C GLU A 123 -2.68 -10.76 -6.31
N THR A 124 -3.67 -9.88 -6.49
CA THR A 124 -4.51 -9.87 -7.69
C THR A 124 -3.66 -9.60 -8.95
N PRO A 125 -3.71 -10.49 -9.98
CA PRO A 125 -2.99 -10.28 -11.23
C PRO A 125 -3.38 -8.96 -11.92
N ILE A 126 -2.40 -8.22 -12.44
CA ILE A 126 -2.65 -6.93 -13.12
C ILE A 126 -3.63 -7.06 -14.30
N GLY A 127 -3.64 -8.21 -14.99
CA GLY A 127 -4.59 -8.46 -16.08
C GLY A 127 -6.07 -8.47 -15.65
N LEU A 128 -6.36 -8.52 -14.35
CA LEU A 128 -7.71 -8.46 -13.78
C LEU A 128 -8.05 -7.08 -13.19
N ILE A 129 -7.11 -6.13 -13.25
CA ILE A 129 -7.23 -4.79 -12.68
C ILE A 129 -7.65 -3.82 -13.78
N ASP A 130 -8.65 -2.98 -13.50
CA ASP A 130 -9.05 -1.93 -14.44
C ASP A 130 -8.12 -0.72 -14.30
N THR A 131 -7.34 -0.47 -15.35
CA THR A 131 -6.37 0.62 -15.43
C THR A 131 -6.83 1.77 -16.33
N SER A 132 -8.14 1.89 -16.62
CA SER A 132 -8.66 2.91 -17.54
C SER A 132 -8.38 4.34 -17.07
N ASP A 133 -8.30 4.54 -15.76
CA ASP A 133 -8.17 5.87 -15.15
C ASP A 133 -6.71 6.29 -14.94
N LEU A 134 -5.76 5.41 -15.28
CA LEU A 134 -4.33 5.75 -15.25
C LEU A 134 -3.99 6.74 -16.36
N ASP A 135 -2.95 7.55 -16.16
CA ASP A 135 -2.47 8.44 -17.22
C ASP A 135 -1.50 7.73 -18.19
N ALA A 136 -1.01 8.49 -19.19
CA ALA A 136 -0.09 7.95 -20.18
C ALA A 136 1.29 7.61 -19.61
N ALA A 137 1.76 8.33 -18.60
CA ALA A 137 3.02 8.04 -17.93
C ALA A 137 2.92 6.75 -17.12
N GLU A 138 1.86 6.60 -16.32
CA GLU A 138 1.61 5.39 -15.54
C GLU A 138 1.52 4.13 -16.41
N ARG A 139 0.85 4.23 -17.56
CA ARG A 139 0.79 3.11 -18.53
C ARG A 139 2.16 2.76 -19.11
N ARG A 140 3.04 3.75 -19.34
CA ARG A 140 4.41 3.50 -19.80
C ARG A 140 5.22 2.76 -18.72
N GLU A 141 5.10 3.18 -17.46
CA GLU A 141 5.76 2.51 -16.34
C GLU A 141 5.31 1.06 -16.20
N ILE A 142 4.01 0.79 -16.29
CA ILE A 142 3.49 -0.59 -16.25
C ILE A 142 4.04 -1.42 -17.42
N ALA A 143 4.13 -0.85 -18.63
CA ALA A 143 4.66 -1.56 -19.79
C ALA A 143 6.18 -1.84 -19.67
N TYR A 144 6.92 -0.95 -19.01
CA TYR A 144 8.36 -1.08 -18.79
C TYR A 144 8.67 -2.08 -17.66
N TRP A 145 8.13 -1.85 -16.46
CA TRP A 145 8.39 -2.64 -15.25
C TRP A 145 7.66 -3.96 -15.19
N LYS A 146 6.52 -4.09 -15.90
CA LYS A 146 5.72 -5.32 -16.02
C LYS A 146 5.38 -5.96 -14.66
N PRO A 147 4.76 -5.23 -13.72
CA PRO A 147 4.29 -5.83 -12.47
C PRO A 147 3.33 -7.00 -12.77
N ALA A 148 3.51 -8.12 -12.09
CA ALA A 148 2.64 -9.28 -12.25
C ALA A 148 1.33 -9.12 -11.45
N ILE A 149 1.43 -8.49 -10.28
CA ILE A 149 0.35 -8.36 -9.30
C ILE A 149 0.16 -6.91 -8.86
N LEU A 150 -1.03 -6.62 -8.33
CA LEU A 150 -1.43 -5.31 -7.86
C LEU A 150 -0.40 -4.70 -6.89
N GLY A 151 0.03 -5.46 -5.89
CA GLY A 151 0.94 -4.98 -4.86
C GLY A 151 2.27 -4.48 -5.39
N GLN A 152 2.84 -5.12 -6.42
CA GLN A 152 4.06 -4.67 -7.09
C GLN A 152 3.88 -3.35 -7.84
N LEU A 153 2.70 -3.11 -8.40
CA LEU A 153 2.39 -1.83 -9.03
C LEU A 153 2.25 -0.76 -7.94
N LEU A 154 1.53 -1.08 -6.86
CA LEU A 154 1.16 -0.12 -5.84
C LEU A 154 2.32 0.29 -4.93
N PHE A 155 3.16 -0.67 -4.53
CA PHE A 155 4.28 -0.49 -3.60
C PHE A 155 5.57 -0.86 -4.33
N ASN A 156 6.20 0.12 -4.96
CA ASN A 156 7.34 -0.11 -5.85
C ASN A 156 8.57 0.73 -5.51
N TYR A 157 9.71 0.32 -6.07
CA TYR A 157 11.01 0.98 -6.01
C TYR A 157 11.43 1.53 -7.38
N TRP A 158 10.48 1.81 -8.26
CA TRP A 158 10.74 2.24 -9.64
C TRP A 158 11.33 3.65 -9.70
N ASP A 159 12.26 3.88 -10.62
CA ASP A 159 12.96 5.15 -10.84
C ASP A 159 12.57 5.85 -12.15
#